data_AF-A0A368CQB3-F1
#
_entry.id   AF-A0A368CQB3-F1
#
_cell.length_a   1.000
_cell.length_b   1.000
_cell.length_c   1.000
_cell.angle_alpha   90.00
_cell.angle_beta   90.00
_cell.angle_gamma   90.00
#
_symmetry.space_group_name_H-M   'P 1'
#
loop_
_entity.id
_entity.type
_entity.pdbx_description
1 polymer ?
#
loop_
_entity_poly.entity_id
_entity_poly.type
_entity_poly.pdbx_seq_one_letter_code
_entity_poly.pdbx_strand_id
1 'polypeptide(L)'
;MTSTSARFRTFHQACFQTVWEPTALSESGFDLALWLQGHGVSADQPLDSLFCKWLPVRDLERLEAEAEGLQALMPSAGELVLPRPLAVGPASGRALLVLDRLPLGGADPLGWQRLGRCLARLHRRSAESGPGVFGWAGDRWIGAGIQRGGWDGSWGRFFCRQRLGDQFSTLARQGLQWQESTELMERLEPWLNRHQPSASLVHGDLWPGNADVLKDGQPCIFDPAVSYSDREVDVAMASMFGGLPRGFFEAYNAEWPLPAGAEQRRIAYNLFHLLNHANLFGGSYIASCGASIRQLLQILRP
;
A
#
# COMPACT_ATOMS: atom_id res chain seq x y z
N MET A 1 4.34 17.21 39.52
CA MET A 1 4.68 15.83 39.11
C MET A 1 3.87 15.50 37.88
N THR A 2 4.57 15.39 36.76
CA THR A 2 4.07 15.40 35.37
C THR A 2 3.39 14.07 35.01
N SER A 3 2.14 14.16 34.57
CA SER A 3 1.39 13.06 33.95
C SER A 3 1.81 12.91 32.49
N THR A 4 2.78 12.05 32.24
CA THR A 4 3.26 11.70 30.89
C THR A 4 2.46 10.50 30.38
N SER A 5 1.20 10.69 29.99
CA SER A 5 0.39 9.66 29.30
C SER A 5 0.06 10.04 27.85
N ALA A 6 0.97 10.76 27.19
CA ALA A 6 0.89 11.03 25.77
C ALA A 6 2.10 10.38 25.08
N ARG A 7 1.81 9.69 23.96
CA ARG A 7 2.75 9.15 22.95
C ARG A 7 3.07 7.65 23.03
N PHE A 8 2.05 6.83 22.84
CA PHE A 8 2.18 5.65 21.97
C PHE A 8 0.95 5.60 21.07
N ARG A 9 0.99 6.32 19.94
CA ARG A 9 0.04 6.10 18.84
C ARG A 9 0.57 4.89 18.09
N THR A 10 -0.14 3.77 18.11
CA THR A 10 0.22 2.59 17.34
C THR A 10 0.07 2.89 15.84
N PHE A 11 0.81 2.18 14.99
CA PHE A 11 0.67 2.19 13.52
C PHE A 11 -0.81 2.08 13.08
N HIS A 12 -1.53 1.19 13.78
CA HIS A 12 -2.95 0.94 13.62
C HIS A 12 -3.88 2.12 13.98
N GLN A 13 -3.42 3.11 14.75
CA GLN A 13 -4.20 4.32 15.03
C GLN A 13 -3.85 5.48 14.10
N ALA A 14 -2.63 5.52 13.54
CA ALA A 14 -2.25 6.58 12.59
C ALA A 14 -2.94 6.41 11.23
N CYS A 15 -3.13 5.17 10.77
CA CYS A 15 -3.88 4.89 9.54
C CYS A 15 -5.40 5.08 9.73
N PHE A 16 -5.93 4.80 10.93
CA PHE A 16 -7.38 4.77 11.19
C PHE A 16 -7.97 6.01 11.88
N GLN A 17 -7.19 7.06 12.18
CA GLN A 17 -7.68 8.28 12.87
C GLN A 17 -8.77 9.07 12.12
N THR A 18 -9.23 8.58 10.97
CA THR A 18 -10.01 9.31 9.96
C THR A 18 -11.22 8.52 9.43
N VAL A 19 -11.52 7.36 10.03
CA VAL A 19 -12.66 6.53 9.64
C VAL A 19 -13.83 6.83 10.58
N TRP A 20 -14.97 7.24 10.02
CA TRP A 20 -16.24 7.39 10.75
C TRP A 20 -17.25 6.38 10.20
N GLU A 21 -18.05 5.77 11.09
CA GLU A 21 -19.22 5.01 10.64
C GLU A 21 -20.29 5.98 10.10
N PRO A 22 -21.07 5.60 9.07
CA PRO A 22 -22.12 6.45 8.49
C PRO A 22 -23.14 6.99 9.51
N THR A 23 -23.39 6.25 10.58
CA THR A 23 -24.20 6.69 11.73
C THR A 23 -23.66 7.98 12.35
N ALA A 24 -22.35 8.06 12.52
CA ALA A 24 -21.69 9.20 13.13
C ALA A 24 -21.66 10.42 12.19
N LEU A 25 -21.95 10.25 10.88
CA LEU A 25 -22.17 11.34 9.94
C LEU A 25 -23.57 11.94 10.03
N SER A 26 -24.58 11.11 10.25
CA SER A 26 -25.96 11.58 10.44
C SER A 26 -26.12 12.55 11.62
N GLU A 27 -25.25 12.44 12.63
CA GLU A 27 -25.24 13.30 13.83
C GLU A 27 -24.61 14.69 13.60
N SER A 28 -23.93 14.90 12.46
CA SER A 28 -23.18 16.14 12.18
C SER A 28 -23.98 17.21 11.41
N GLY A 29 -25.22 16.92 11.03
CA GLY A 29 -26.03 17.77 10.14
C GLY A 29 -25.58 17.74 8.67
N PHE A 30 -24.58 16.92 8.33
CA PHE A 30 -24.17 16.66 6.95
C PHE A 30 -25.09 15.63 6.30
N ASP A 31 -25.74 16.02 5.21
CA ASP A 31 -26.58 15.13 4.41
C ASP A 31 -25.73 14.33 3.41
N LEU A 32 -25.30 13.14 3.84
CA LEU A 32 -24.50 12.23 3.02
C LEU A 32 -25.27 11.79 1.75
N ALA A 33 -26.58 11.58 1.83
CA ALA A 33 -27.36 11.13 0.68
C ALA A 33 -27.45 12.22 -0.40
N LEU A 34 -27.71 13.46 0.01
CA LEU A 34 -27.69 14.60 -0.90
C LEU A 34 -26.29 14.84 -1.50
N TRP A 35 -25.24 14.72 -0.69
CA TRP A 35 -23.87 14.85 -1.18
C TRP A 35 -23.53 13.76 -2.22
N LEU A 36 -23.93 12.51 -1.98
CA LEU A 36 -23.76 11.39 -2.91
C LEU A 36 -24.53 11.60 -4.22
N GLN A 37 -25.77 12.08 -4.17
CA GLN A 37 -26.54 12.45 -5.36
C GLN A 37 -25.82 13.53 -6.18
N GLY A 38 -25.22 14.52 -5.53
CA GLY A 38 -24.39 15.54 -6.18
C GLY A 38 -23.15 14.98 -6.90
N HIS A 39 -22.71 13.77 -6.54
CA HIS A 39 -21.61 13.04 -7.19
C HIS A 39 -22.11 11.93 -8.13
N GLY A 40 -23.41 11.91 -8.46
CA GLY A 40 -24.01 10.95 -9.38
C GLY A 40 -24.25 9.55 -8.79
N VAL A 41 -24.18 9.40 -7.47
CA VAL A 41 -24.48 8.14 -6.77
C VAL A 41 -25.97 8.11 -6.40
N SER A 42 -26.63 6.96 -6.60
CA SER A 42 -28.06 6.82 -6.32
C SER A 42 -28.41 7.11 -4.85
N ALA A 43 -29.54 7.79 -4.66
CA ALA A 43 -30.12 8.08 -3.35
C ALA A 43 -30.48 6.82 -2.55
N ASP A 44 -30.76 5.71 -3.27
CA ASP A 44 -31.25 4.46 -2.68
C ASP A 44 -30.12 3.57 -2.13
N GLN A 45 -28.87 4.03 -2.18
CA GLN A 45 -27.73 3.28 -1.67
C GLN A 45 -27.85 3.11 -0.15
N PRO A 46 -27.99 1.88 0.38
CA PRO A 46 -28.19 1.66 1.81
C PRO A 46 -26.98 2.14 2.62
N LEU A 47 -27.20 2.97 3.65
CA LEU A 47 -26.09 3.57 4.42
C LEU A 47 -25.21 2.53 5.13
N ASP A 48 -25.80 1.40 5.54
CA ASP A 48 -25.08 0.26 6.13
C ASP A 48 -24.15 -0.45 5.14
N SER A 49 -24.41 -0.32 3.83
CA SER A 49 -23.53 -0.80 2.76
C SER A 49 -22.33 0.13 2.47
N LEU A 50 -22.21 1.27 3.17
CA LEU A 50 -21.19 2.27 2.90
C LEU A 50 -20.08 2.30 3.96
N PHE A 51 -18.87 2.65 3.51
CA PHE A 51 -17.72 2.95 4.32
C PHE A 51 -17.16 4.33 3.96
N CYS A 52 -16.88 5.17 4.96
CA CYS A 52 -16.46 6.56 4.73
C CYS A 52 -15.10 6.87 5.36
N LYS A 53 -14.21 7.50 4.59
CA LYS A 53 -12.94 8.05 5.04
C LYS A 53 -12.97 9.58 5.01
N TRP A 54 -12.47 10.22 6.07
CA TRP A 54 -12.53 11.67 6.28
C TRP A 54 -11.17 12.27 6.67
N LEU A 55 -10.58 13.05 5.78
CA LEU A 55 -9.35 13.78 6.05
C LEU A 55 -9.61 15.30 6.19
N PRO A 56 -8.67 16.07 6.77
CA PRO A 56 -8.63 17.51 6.55
C PRO A 56 -8.71 17.82 5.05
N VAL A 57 -9.41 18.89 4.65
CA VAL A 57 -9.62 19.21 3.22
C VAL A 57 -8.30 19.39 2.44
N ARG A 58 -7.23 19.83 3.11
CA ARG A 58 -5.88 19.94 2.52
C ARG A 58 -5.28 18.61 2.07
N ASP A 59 -5.82 17.49 2.54
CA ASP A 59 -5.34 16.14 2.24
C ASP A 59 -6.30 15.44 1.24
N LEU A 60 -7.15 16.19 0.52
CA LEU A 60 -8.10 15.66 -0.46
C LEU A 60 -7.42 14.80 -1.52
N GLU A 61 -6.28 15.25 -2.06
CA GLU A 61 -5.55 14.52 -3.09
C GLU A 61 -5.13 13.10 -2.65
N ARG A 62 -4.95 12.88 -1.34
CA ARG A 62 -4.66 11.54 -0.79
C ARG A 62 -5.85 10.59 -0.95
N LEU A 63 -7.07 11.07 -0.74
CA LEU A 63 -8.28 10.28 -0.96
C LEU A 63 -8.57 10.07 -2.44
N GLU A 64 -8.30 11.08 -3.27
CA GLU A 64 -8.42 10.97 -4.73
C GLU A 64 -7.45 9.91 -5.27
N ALA A 65 -6.21 9.88 -4.78
CA ALA A 65 -5.23 8.86 -5.14
C ALA A 65 -5.64 7.45 -4.72
N GLU A 66 -6.25 7.29 -3.55
CA GLU A 66 -6.75 5.98 -3.11
C GLU A 66 -7.91 5.52 -4.02
N ALA A 67 -8.85 6.43 -4.33
CA ALA A 67 -9.95 6.15 -5.25
C ALA A 67 -9.46 5.77 -6.66
N GLU A 68 -8.50 6.53 -7.20
CA GLU A 68 -7.84 6.24 -8.47
C GLU A 68 -7.13 4.88 -8.44
N GLY A 69 -6.43 4.57 -7.35
CA GLY A 69 -5.74 3.29 -7.18
C GLY A 69 -6.69 2.09 -7.16
N LEU A 70 -7.81 2.22 -6.44
CA LEU A 70 -8.88 1.21 -6.45
C LEU A 70 -9.43 1.02 -7.87
N GLN A 71 -9.76 2.12 -8.56
CA GLN A 71 -10.25 2.07 -9.94
C GLN A 71 -9.24 1.43 -10.91
N ALA A 72 -7.94 1.70 -10.73
CA ALA A 72 -6.88 1.14 -11.57
C ALA A 72 -6.72 -0.38 -11.40
N LEU A 73 -6.91 -0.91 -10.20
CA LEU A 73 -6.79 -2.34 -9.91
C LEU A 73 -7.97 -3.16 -10.45
N MET A 74 -9.18 -2.59 -10.42
CA MET A 74 -10.43 -3.30 -10.76
C MET A 74 -10.42 -4.05 -12.10
N PRO A 75 -9.94 -3.49 -13.23
CA PRO A 75 -9.92 -4.20 -14.51
C PRO A 75 -9.12 -5.52 -14.49
N SER A 76 -8.10 -5.59 -13.62
CA SER A 76 -7.24 -6.78 -13.48
C SER A 76 -7.66 -7.69 -12.32
N ALA A 77 -8.57 -7.26 -11.45
CA ALA A 77 -8.89 -7.93 -10.19
C ALA A 77 -9.50 -9.32 -10.33
N GLY A 78 -10.34 -9.55 -11.35
CA GLY A 78 -11.05 -10.81 -11.52
C GLY A 78 -11.96 -11.10 -10.32
N GLU A 79 -11.69 -12.18 -9.59
CA GLU A 79 -12.45 -12.58 -8.39
C GLU A 79 -12.00 -11.84 -7.11
N LEU A 80 -10.92 -11.07 -7.16
CA LEU A 80 -10.45 -10.31 -6.01
C LEU A 80 -11.40 -9.14 -5.73
N VAL A 81 -11.94 -9.08 -4.53
CA VAL A 81 -12.84 -8.00 -4.14
C VAL A 81 -12.03 -6.76 -3.72
N LEU A 82 -12.37 -5.63 -4.32
CA LEU A 82 -11.90 -4.31 -3.90
C LEU A 82 -13.13 -3.45 -3.59
N PRO A 83 -13.07 -2.59 -2.56
CA PRO A 83 -14.20 -1.70 -2.26
C PRO A 83 -14.34 -0.69 -3.41
N ARG A 84 -15.54 -0.54 -3.99
CA ARG A 84 -15.71 0.42 -5.08
C ARG A 84 -15.70 1.84 -4.55
N PRO A 85 -14.89 2.76 -5.14
CA PRO A 85 -14.97 4.17 -4.81
C PRO A 85 -16.20 4.77 -5.50
N LEU A 86 -17.19 5.11 -4.68
CA LEU A 86 -18.47 5.64 -5.13
C LEU A 86 -18.39 7.15 -5.36
N ALA A 87 -17.72 7.87 -4.46
CA ALA A 87 -17.53 9.31 -4.55
C ALA A 87 -16.33 9.76 -3.72
N VAL A 88 -15.63 10.79 -4.20
CA VAL A 88 -14.55 11.48 -3.49
C VAL A 88 -14.67 12.98 -3.72
N GLY A 89 -14.47 13.78 -2.67
CA GLY A 89 -14.55 15.24 -2.81
C GLY A 89 -14.59 15.99 -1.48
N PRO A 90 -14.63 17.32 -1.53
CA PRO A 90 -14.83 18.14 -0.34
C PRO A 90 -16.24 17.96 0.22
N ALA A 91 -16.35 17.89 1.54
CA ALA A 91 -17.59 17.78 2.28
C ALA A 91 -17.46 18.55 3.61
N SER A 92 -18.26 19.59 3.82
CA SER A 92 -18.29 20.36 5.08
C SER A 92 -16.92 20.79 5.62
N GLY A 93 -16.04 21.32 4.76
CA GLY A 93 -14.69 21.77 5.15
C GLY A 93 -13.67 20.65 5.38
N ARG A 94 -14.00 19.43 4.97
CA ARG A 94 -13.14 18.23 5.02
C ARG A 94 -13.06 17.58 3.64
N ALA A 95 -12.20 16.60 3.48
CA ALA A 95 -12.20 15.68 2.34
C ALA A 95 -12.91 14.38 2.73
N LEU A 96 -13.71 13.83 1.82
CA LEU A 96 -14.50 12.62 2.00
C LEU A 96 -14.27 11.65 0.84
N LEU A 97 -14.10 10.38 1.16
CA LEU A 97 -14.15 9.25 0.22
C LEU A 97 -15.19 8.25 0.73
N VAL A 98 -16.15 7.91 -0.13
CA VAL A 98 -17.20 6.93 0.13
C VAL A 98 -16.95 5.68 -0.71
N LEU A 99 -16.91 4.54 -0.04
CA LEU A 99 -16.61 3.23 -0.59
C LEU A 99 -17.75 2.24 -0.30
N ASP A 100 -17.81 1.15 -1.07
CA ASP A 100 -18.54 -0.05 -0.60
C ASP A 100 -17.95 -0.55 0.72
N ARG A 101 -18.81 -0.91 1.68
CA ARG A 101 -18.42 -1.59 2.91
C ARG A 101 -18.11 -3.06 2.62
N LEU A 102 -16.95 -3.50 3.10
CA LEU A 102 -16.56 -4.91 3.05
C LEU A 102 -16.98 -5.64 4.33
N PRO A 103 -17.77 -6.72 4.25
CA PRO A 103 -18.11 -7.54 5.42
C PRO A 103 -16.95 -8.49 5.76
N LEU A 104 -15.92 -7.96 6.42
CA LEU A 104 -14.71 -8.69 6.78
C LEU A 104 -15.01 -9.88 7.73
N GLY A 105 -14.26 -10.98 7.56
CA GLY A 105 -14.45 -12.24 8.29
C GLY A 105 -13.18 -12.94 8.77
N GLY A 106 -12.03 -12.77 8.10
CA GLY A 106 -10.69 -13.19 8.56
C GLY A 106 -10.36 -14.68 8.64
N ALA A 107 -11.36 -15.54 8.79
CA ALA A 107 -11.18 -16.88 9.36
C ALA A 107 -11.23 -18.05 8.36
N ASP A 108 -11.20 -17.82 7.04
CA ASP A 108 -11.26 -18.91 6.04
C ASP A 108 -9.89 -19.19 5.38
N PRO A 109 -9.21 -20.30 5.72
CA PRO A 109 -7.95 -20.71 5.09
C PRO A 109 -8.02 -20.86 3.56
N LEU A 110 -9.16 -21.30 3.02
CA LEU A 110 -9.34 -21.43 1.57
C LEU A 110 -9.45 -20.06 0.91
N GLY A 111 -10.05 -19.08 1.60
CA GLY A 111 -10.09 -17.68 1.19
C GLY A 111 -8.70 -17.08 1.05
N TRP A 112 -7.80 -17.33 2.00
CA TRP A 112 -6.41 -16.87 1.92
C TRP A 112 -5.63 -17.50 0.76
N GLN A 113 -5.87 -18.79 0.47
CA GLN A 113 -5.31 -19.41 -0.73
C GLN A 113 -5.88 -18.81 -2.02
N ARG A 114 -7.20 -18.52 -2.05
CA ARG A 114 -7.82 -17.79 -3.18
C ARG A 114 -7.20 -16.42 -3.34
N LEU A 115 -6.93 -15.69 -2.26
CA LEU A 115 -6.27 -14.38 -2.28
C LEU A 115 -4.90 -14.45 -2.96
N GLY A 116 -4.09 -15.46 -2.62
CA GLY A 116 -2.77 -15.68 -3.25
C GLY A 116 -2.87 -15.89 -4.76
N ARG A 117 -3.78 -16.75 -5.22
CA ARG A 117 -4.03 -16.96 -6.66
C ARG A 117 -4.55 -15.71 -7.35
N CYS A 118 -5.50 -15.01 -6.75
CA CYS A 118 -6.12 -13.83 -7.34
C CYS A 118 -5.10 -12.68 -7.48
N LEU A 119 -4.27 -12.45 -6.47
CA LEU A 119 -3.21 -11.44 -6.54
C LEU A 119 -2.18 -11.77 -7.64
N ALA A 120 -1.76 -13.04 -7.76
CA ALA A 120 -0.86 -13.46 -8.83
C ALA A 120 -1.46 -13.20 -10.22
N ARG A 121 -2.76 -13.47 -10.41
CA ARG A 121 -3.48 -13.18 -11.66
C ARG A 121 -3.62 -11.69 -11.93
N LEU A 122 -3.91 -10.89 -10.91
CA LEU A 122 -3.97 -9.42 -11.02
C LEU A 122 -2.63 -8.87 -11.52
N HIS A 123 -1.53 -9.27 -10.88
CA HIS A 123 -0.19 -8.84 -11.31
C HIS A 123 0.10 -9.28 -12.75
N ARG A 124 -0.24 -10.51 -13.13
CA ARG A 124 0.06 -11.03 -14.47
C ARG A 124 -0.72 -10.26 -15.54
N ARG A 125 -2.04 -10.12 -15.36
CA ARG A 125 -2.90 -9.41 -16.32
C ARG A 125 -2.47 -7.96 -16.48
N SER A 126 -2.17 -7.28 -15.37
CA SER A 126 -1.73 -5.89 -15.41
C SER A 126 -0.33 -5.72 -16.00
N ALA A 127 0.56 -6.70 -15.87
CA ALA A 127 1.85 -6.69 -16.56
C ALA A 127 1.69 -6.87 -18.09
N GLU A 128 0.71 -7.65 -18.53
CA GLU A 128 0.41 -7.88 -19.95
C GLU A 128 -0.29 -6.68 -20.60
N SER A 129 -1.19 -5.99 -19.89
CA SER A 129 -1.94 -4.84 -20.40
C SER A 129 -1.34 -3.48 -20.03
N GLY A 130 -0.31 -3.47 -19.19
CA GLY A 130 0.28 -2.27 -18.61
C GLY A 130 1.19 -1.48 -19.57
N PRO A 131 1.76 -0.36 -19.11
CA PRO A 131 2.58 0.51 -19.95
C PRO A 131 3.98 -0.05 -20.26
N GLY A 132 4.36 -1.19 -19.66
CA GLY A 132 5.70 -1.79 -19.82
C GLY A 132 6.84 -1.00 -19.17
N VAL A 133 6.52 0.05 -18.40
CA VAL A 133 7.46 0.89 -17.64
C VAL A 133 7.01 1.01 -16.20
N PHE A 134 7.96 1.28 -15.30
CA PHE A 134 7.70 1.40 -13.86
C PHE A 134 7.26 2.81 -13.49
N GLY A 135 6.42 2.91 -12.46
CA GLY A 135 5.98 4.18 -11.89
C GLY A 135 4.51 4.48 -12.02
N TRP A 136 4.21 5.76 -11.95
CA TRP A 136 2.87 6.33 -12.04
C TRP A 136 2.95 7.75 -12.62
N ALA A 137 1.86 8.28 -13.15
CA ALA A 137 1.87 9.56 -13.87
C ALA A 137 2.26 10.77 -13.00
N GLY A 138 2.02 10.71 -11.68
CA GLY A 138 2.38 11.77 -10.75
C GLY A 138 2.57 11.23 -9.35
N ASP A 139 2.95 12.12 -8.43
CA ASP A 139 3.14 11.79 -7.02
C ASP A 139 1.86 11.21 -6.43
N ARG A 140 2.02 10.21 -5.58
CA ARG A 140 0.95 9.52 -4.86
C ARG A 140 1.32 9.42 -3.38
N TRP A 141 0.58 8.61 -2.63
CA TRP A 141 0.75 8.49 -1.18
C TRP A 141 1.06 7.05 -0.77
N ILE A 142 1.80 6.91 0.33
CA ILE A 142 2.00 5.66 1.07
C ILE A 142 1.76 5.95 2.56
N GLY A 143 0.53 5.70 3.02
CA GLY A 143 0.03 6.27 4.27
C GLY A 143 0.00 7.81 4.19
N ALA A 144 0.70 8.49 5.09
CA ALA A 144 0.84 9.95 5.07
C ALA A 144 2.09 10.46 4.33
N GLY A 145 2.95 9.56 3.84
CA GLY A 145 4.15 9.89 3.09
C GLY A 145 3.87 10.09 1.60
N ILE A 146 4.66 10.92 0.93
CA ILE A 146 4.63 11.07 -0.53
C ILE A 146 5.40 9.90 -1.15
N GLN A 147 4.81 9.26 -2.15
CA GLN A 147 5.42 8.30 -3.03
C GLN A 147 5.65 9.00 -4.39
N ARG A 148 6.91 9.26 -4.76
CA ARG A 148 7.18 9.98 -6.01
C ARG A 148 6.68 9.22 -7.22
N GLY A 149 6.06 9.96 -8.13
CA GLY A 149 5.68 9.48 -9.44
C GLY A 149 6.77 9.74 -10.48
N GLY A 150 6.41 9.52 -11.73
CA GLY A 150 7.29 9.56 -12.88
C GLY A 150 7.56 8.16 -13.42
N TRP A 151 7.62 8.06 -14.74
CA TRP A 151 7.86 6.81 -15.44
C TRP A 151 9.35 6.52 -15.59
N ASP A 152 9.74 5.26 -15.45
CA ASP A 152 11.11 4.80 -15.63
C ASP A 152 11.16 3.41 -16.26
N GLY A 153 11.99 3.21 -17.28
CA GLY A 153 12.18 1.91 -17.94
C GLY A 153 13.10 0.93 -17.19
N SER A 154 13.69 1.34 -16.06
CA SER A 154 14.69 0.56 -15.32
C SER A 154 14.23 0.33 -13.87
N TRP A 155 14.03 -0.93 -13.50
CA TRP A 155 13.48 -1.30 -12.18
C TRP A 155 14.36 -0.83 -11.03
N GLY A 156 15.66 -1.14 -11.08
CA GLY A 156 16.59 -0.77 -10.03
C GLY A 156 16.73 0.74 -9.92
N ARG A 157 16.74 1.47 -11.05
CA ARG A 157 16.78 2.94 -11.03
C ARG A 157 15.51 3.53 -10.42
N PHE A 158 14.35 3.04 -10.84
CA PHE A 158 13.05 3.43 -10.30
C PHE A 158 12.98 3.21 -8.79
N PHE A 159 13.25 1.98 -8.34
CA PHE A 159 13.14 1.59 -6.94
C PHE A 159 14.16 2.35 -6.07
N CYS A 160 15.42 2.44 -6.53
CA CYS A 160 16.42 3.17 -5.78
C CYS A 160 16.10 4.67 -5.70
N ARG A 161 15.76 5.33 -6.81
CA ARG A 161 15.59 6.79 -6.81
C ARG A 161 14.26 7.23 -6.20
N GLN A 162 13.15 6.65 -6.69
CA GLN A 162 11.79 7.11 -6.39
C GLN A 162 11.12 6.38 -5.21
N ARG A 163 11.78 5.35 -4.65
CA ARG A 163 11.31 4.69 -3.42
C ARG A 163 12.30 4.92 -2.30
N LEU A 164 13.49 4.30 -2.35
CA LEU A 164 14.46 4.40 -1.26
C LEU A 164 15.05 5.81 -1.11
N GLY A 165 15.43 6.45 -2.22
CA GLY A 165 16.10 7.74 -2.25
C GLY A 165 15.31 8.86 -1.57
N ASP A 166 14.01 8.94 -1.85
CA ASP A 166 13.12 9.93 -1.21
C ASP A 166 12.98 9.69 0.30
N GLN A 167 12.88 8.43 0.71
CA GLN A 167 12.73 8.05 2.11
C GLN A 167 14.02 8.36 2.89
N PHE A 168 15.19 8.03 2.33
CA PHE A 168 16.48 8.40 2.89
C PHE A 168 16.67 9.92 2.96
N SER A 169 16.33 10.64 1.88
CA SER A 169 16.45 12.10 1.84
C SER A 169 15.54 12.79 2.87
N THR A 170 14.38 12.20 3.15
CA THR A 170 13.45 12.71 4.18
C THR A 170 13.99 12.49 5.59
N LEU A 171 14.57 11.32 5.87
CA LEU A 171 15.24 11.05 7.15
C LEU A 171 16.48 11.91 7.34
N ALA A 172 17.28 12.11 6.29
CA ALA A 172 18.49 12.94 6.35
C ALA A 172 18.17 14.40 6.72
N ARG A 173 17.07 14.96 6.17
CA ARG A 173 16.57 16.29 6.56
C ARG A 173 16.13 16.37 8.03
N GLN A 174 15.82 15.23 8.65
CA GLN A 174 15.51 15.10 10.08
C GLN A 174 16.76 14.78 10.93
N GLY A 175 17.95 14.75 10.33
CA GLY A 175 19.21 14.42 11.01
C GLY A 175 19.47 12.92 11.19
N LEU A 176 18.71 12.06 10.52
CA LEU A 176 18.86 10.60 10.58
C LEU A 176 19.46 10.08 9.26
N GLN A 177 20.66 9.52 9.34
CA GLN A 177 21.36 8.96 8.19
C GLN A 177 22.22 7.75 8.61
N TRP A 178 22.32 6.76 7.73
CA TRP A 178 23.26 5.65 7.86
C TRP A 178 24.46 5.92 6.96
N GLN A 179 25.68 5.73 7.47
CA GLN A 179 26.90 5.99 6.70
C GLN A 179 26.96 5.11 5.44
N GLU A 180 26.40 3.92 5.53
CA GLU A 180 26.41 2.90 4.49
C GLU A 180 25.28 3.09 3.46
N SER A 181 24.40 4.08 3.61
CA SER A 181 23.26 4.25 2.69
C SER A 181 23.72 4.56 1.27
N THR A 182 24.77 5.37 1.08
CA THR A 182 25.29 5.69 -0.25
C THR A 182 25.85 4.44 -0.95
N GLU A 183 26.69 3.68 -0.26
CA GLU A 183 27.25 2.42 -0.78
C GLU A 183 26.13 1.41 -1.12
N LEU A 184 25.12 1.31 -0.26
CA LEU A 184 23.96 0.46 -0.51
C LEU A 184 23.27 0.86 -1.82
N MET A 185 22.97 2.15 -2.01
CA MET A 185 22.27 2.63 -3.21
C MET A 185 23.07 2.35 -4.49
N GLU A 186 24.39 2.57 -4.47
CA GLU A 186 25.30 2.32 -5.59
C GLU A 186 25.35 0.83 -6.00
N ARG A 187 25.28 -0.08 -5.02
CA ARG A 187 25.31 -1.53 -5.27
C ARG A 187 23.93 -2.12 -5.59
N LEU A 188 22.89 -1.59 -4.97
CA LEU A 188 21.54 -2.13 -5.06
C LEU A 188 20.92 -1.86 -6.45
N GLU A 189 21.13 -0.67 -7.02
CA GLU A 189 20.59 -0.30 -8.33
C GLU A 189 21.00 -1.30 -9.44
N PRO A 190 22.28 -1.57 -9.71
CA PRO A 190 22.67 -2.55 -10.73
C PRO A 190 22.28 -3.98 -10.38
N TRP A 191 22.21 -4.34 -9.09
CA TRP A 191 21.75 -5.68 -8.68
C TRP A 191 20.26 -5.89 -9.00
N LEU A 192 19.40 -4.91 -8.72
CA LEU A 192 17.99 -4.94 -9.09
C LEU A 192 17.79 -4.84 -10.61
N ASN A 193 18.64 -4.11 -11.34
CA ASN A 193 18.54 -4.04 -12.81
C ASN A 193 18.82 -5.39 -13.49
N ARG A 194 19.67 -6.24 -12.90
CA ARG A 194 19.89 -7.62 -13.39
C ARG A 194 18.65 -8.50 -13.23
N HIS A 195 17.70 -8.13 -12.38
CA HIS A 195 16.48 -8.89 -12.17
C HIS A 195 15.52 -8.82 -13.38
N GLN A 196 15.43 -7.66 -14.04
CA GLN A 196 14.55 -7.41 -15.20
C GLN A 196 13.09 -7.88 -15.01
N PRO A 197 12.39 -7.46 -13.95
CA PRO A 197 10.99 -7.83 -13.78
C PRO A 197 10.09 -7.16 -14.83
N SER A 198 8.92 -7.74 -15.09
CA SER A 198 7.84 -7.04 -15.79
C SER A 198 7.16 -6.04 -14.85
N ALA A 199 6.78 -4.87 -15.38
CA ALA A 199 6.07 -3.85 -14.63
C ALA A 199 4.61 -4.28 -14.40
N SER A 200 4.31 -4.79 -13.20
CA SER A 200 2.97 -5.20 -12.78
C SER A 200 2.29 -4.07 -12.01
N LEU A 201 0.98 -3.90 -12.15
CA LEU A 201 0.25 -2.99 -11.27
C LEU A 201 0.17 -3.63 -9.88
N VAL A 202 0.86 -3.05 -8.90
CA VAL A 202 0.89 -3.56 -7.52
C VAL A 202 -0.10 -2.80 -6.64
N HIS A 203 -0.55 -3.44 -5.57
CA HIS A 203 -1.28 -2.80 -4.49
C HIS A 203 -0.42 -1.73 -3.79
N GLY A 204 0.87 -2.02 -3.56
CA GLY A 204 1.87 -1.06 -3.07
C GLY A 204 1.90 -0.85 -1.55
N ASP A 205 0.87 -1.30 -0.83
CA ASP A 205 0.83 -1.33 0.65
C ASP A 205 0.16 -2.62 1.18
N LEU A 206 0.52 -3.77 0.61
CA LEU A 206 -0.17 -5.04 0.89
C LEU A 206 0.39 -5.73 2.14
N TRP A 207 -0.06 -5.34 3.33
CA TRP A 207 0.26 -6.01 4.61
C TRP A 207 -1.00 -6.61 5.24
N PRO A 208 -0.91 -7.39 6.34
CA PRO A 208 -2.07 -8.02 6.96
C PRO A 208 -3.23 -7.09 7.35
N GLY A 209 -2.99 -5.78 7.50
CA GLY A 209 -4.04 -4.81 7.76
C GLY A 209 -4.83 -4.33 6.53
N ASN A 210 -4.36 -4.64 5.32
CA ASN A 210 -4.92 -4.18 4.03
C ASN A 210 -5.42 -5.34 3.14
N ALA A 211 -5.54 -6.53 3.72
CA ALA A 211 -6.02 -7.73 3.05
C ALA A 211 -6.85 -8.56 4.02
N ASP A 212 -7.91 -9.18 3.53
CA ASP A 212 -8.79 -10.01 4.35
C ASP A 212 -9.55 -11.02 3.48
N VAL A 213 -10.35 -11.86 4.14
CA VAL A 213 -11.37 -12.70 3.55
C VAL A 213 -12.73 -12.25 4.07
N LEU A 214 -13.67 -12.04 3.16
CA LEU A 214 -15.05 -11.67 3.49
C LEU A 214 -15.78 -12.82 4.18
N LYS A 215 -16.92 -12.52 4.82
CA LYS A 215 -17.77 -13.51 5.50
C LYS A 215 -18.26 -14.65 4.60
N ASP A 216 -18.34 -14.44 3.29
CA ASP A 216 -18.73 -15.43 2.29
C ASP A 216 -17.51 -16.19 1.70
N GLY A 217 -16.30 -15.92 2.19
CA GLY A 217 -15.06 -16.55 1.75
C GLY A 217 -14.37 -15.86 0.57
N GLN A 218 -14.92 -14.79 -0.01
CA GLN A 218 -14.24 -14.08 -1.10
C GLN A 218 -12.99 -13.35 -0.59
N PRO A 219 -11.86 -13.39 -1.32
CA PRO A 219 -10.66 -12.65 -0.94
C PRO A 219 -10.85 -11.16 -1.23
N CYS A 220 -10.36 -10.29 -0.35
CA CYS A 220 -10.39 -8.84 -0.58
C CYS A 220 -9.08 -8.14 -0.22
N ILE A 221 -8.80 -7.04 -0.93
CA ILE A 221 -7.73 -6.09 -0.61
C ILE A 221 -8.29 -4.67 -0.65
N PHE A 222 -7.70 -3.77 0.14
CA PHE A 222 -8.17 -2.40 0.30
C PHE A 222 -7.01 -1.48 0.74
N ASP A 223 -7.22 -0.17 0.62
CA ASP A 223 -6.24 0.87 0.97
C ASP A 223 -4.95 0.83 0.12
N PRO A 224 -5.06 0.85 -1.23
CA PRO A 224 -3.89 0.71 -2.08
C PRO A 224 -3.05 1.98 -2.18
N ALA A 225 -1.76 1.77 -2.46
CA ALA A 225 -0.75 2.78 -2.79
C ALA A 225 -0.12 2.43 -4.17
N VAL A 226 -0.96 2.37 -5.20
CA VAL A 226 -0.63 1.71 -6.48
C VAL A 226 0.53 2.36 -7.23
N SER A 227 1.26 1.50 -7.95
CA SER A 227 2.15 1.90 -9.04
C SER A 227 2.42 0.69 -9.94
N TYR A 228 2.96 0.92 -11.14
CA TYR A 228 3.57 -0.18 -11.89
C TYR A 228 4.97 -0.46 -11.32
N SER A 229 5.16 -1.65 -10.75
CA SER A 229 6.39 -2.05 -10.03
C SER A 229 6.70 -3.53 -10.28
N ASP A 230 7.83 -4.02 -9.74
CA ASP A 230 8.01 -5.45 -9.58
C ASP A 230 6.94 -6.04 -8.64
N ARG A 231 6.23 -7.08 -9.07
CA ARG A 231 5.21 -7.78 -8.29
C ARG A 231 5.71 -8.33 -6.95
N GLU A 232 7.02 -8.55 -6.83
CA GLU A 232 7.64 -9.03 -5.60
C GLU A 232 7.48 -8.04 -4.43
N VAL A 233 7.25 -6.74 -4.69
CA VAL A 233 7.08 -5.76 -3.61
C VAL A 233 5.84 -6.03 -2.75
N ASP A 234 4.72 -6.41 -3.36
CA ASP A 234 3.50 -6.76 -2.64
C ASP A 234 3.68 -8.05 -1.84
N VAL A 235 4.33 -9.05 -2.42
CA VAL A 235 4.61 -10.31 -1.73
C VAL A 235 5.58 -10.09 -0.56
N ALA A 236 6.55 -9.20 -0.73
CA ALA A 236 7.47 -8.82 0.33
C ALA A 236 6.74 -8.14 1.49
N MET A 237 5.90 -7.13 1.20
CA MET A 237 5.12 -6.41 2.20
C MET A 237 4.12 -7.34 2.91
N ALA A 238 3.55 -8.31 2.20
CA ALA A 238 2.63 -9.29 2.76
C ALA A 238 3.28 -10.18 3.84
N SER A 239 4.62 -10.25 3.87
CA SER A 239 5.38 -10.98 4.89
C SER A 239 5.72 -10.14 6.13
N MET A 240 5.44 -8.83 6.11
CA MET A 240 5.71 -7.95 7.24
C MET A 240 4.65 -8.06 8.34
N PHE A 241 5.01 -7.62 9.55
CA PHE A 241 4.09 -7.49 10.70
C PHE A 241 3.36 -8.78 11.11
N GLY A 242 4.05 -9.92 11.05
CA GLY A 242 3.49 -11.24 11.34
C GLY A 242 3.08 -12.01 10.10
N GLY A 243 2.96 -11.33 8.96
CA GLY A 243 2.74 -11.92 7.65
C GLY A 243 1.33 -12.45 7.41
N LEU A 244 0.95 -12.54 6.14
CA LEU A 244 -0.26 -13.27 5.73
C LEU A 244 -0.11 -14.78 6.01
N PRO A 245 -1.22 -15.55 6.07
CA PRO A 245 -1.15 -16.99 6.30
C PRO A 245 -0.31 -17.71 5.22
N ARG A 246 0.40 -18.76 5.61
CA ARG A 246 1.26 -19.55 4.71
C ARG A 246 0.57 -19.97 3.39
N GLY A 247 -0.71 -20.33 3.47
CA GLY A 247 -1.50 -20.73 2.30
C GLY A 247 -1.64 -19.64 1.22
N PHE A 248 -1.57 -18.35 1.59
CA PHE A 248 -1.51 -17.24 0.63
C PHE A 248 -0.23 -17.34 -0.21
N PHE A 249 0.94 -17.45 0.43
CA PHE A 249 2.23 -17.48 -0.25
C PHE A 249 2.40 -18.72 -1.14
N GLU A 250 2.00 -19.89 -0.63
CA GLU A 250 2.05 -21.14 -1.40
C GLU A 250 1.16 -21.06 -2.64
N ALA A 251 -0.06 -20.52 -2.50
CA ALA A 251 -1.00 -20.40 -3.60
C ALA A 251 -0.57 -19.35 -4.64
N TYR A 252 -0.02 -18.21 -4.19
CA TYR A 252 0.56 -17.21 -5.09
C TYR A 252 1.72 -17.81 -5.89
N ASN A 253 2.65 -18.50 -5.22
CA ASN A 253 3.82 -19.08 -5.87
C ASN A 253 3.45 -20.25 -6.80
N ALA A 254 2.39 -21.00 -6.52
CA ALA A 254 1.87 -22.02 -7.42
C ALA A 254 1.23 -21.43 -8.69
N GLU A 255 0.56 -20.28 -8.59
CA GLU A 255 -0.08 -19.60 -9.73
C GLU A 255 0.94 -18.83 -10.59
N TRP A 256 1.86 -18.11 -9.96
CA TRP A 256 2.96 -17.40 -10.62
C TRP A 256 4.27 -17.48 -9.82
N PRO A 257 5.11 -18.50 -10.07
CA PRO A 257 6.33 -18.75 -9.31
C PRO A 257 7.24 -17.53 -9.24
N LEU A 258 7.70 -17.19 -8.03
CA LEU A 258 8.67 -16.14 -7.82
C LEU A 258 10.04 -16.56 -8.41
N PRO A 259 10.73 -15.67 -9.14
CA PRO A 259 12.02 -15.99 -9.71
C PRO A 259 13.09 -16.15 -8.63
N ALA A 260 14.17 -16.85 -8.98
CA ALA A 260 15.31 -17.03 -8.09
C ALA A 260 15.82 -15.69 -7.53
N GLY A 261 16.22 -15.69 -6.26
CA GLY A 261 16.68 -14.49 -5.56
C GLY A 261 15.57 -13.66 -4.88
N ALA A 262 14.30 -14.08 -4.97
CA ALA A 262 13.18 -13.33 -4.38
C ALA A 262 13.32 -13.13 -2.87
N GLU A 263 13.81 -14.13 -2.13
CA GLU A 263 14.05 -14.00 -0.68
C GLU A 263 15.09 -12.93 -0.34
N GLN A 264 16.12 -12.77 -1.17
CA GLN A 264 17.10 -11.70 -1.01
C GLN A 264 16.50 -10.34 -1.36
N ARG A 265 15.75 -10.26 -2.47
CA ARG A 265 15.09 -9.00 -2.92
C ARG A 265 14.01 -8.53 -1.95
N ARG A 266 13.33 -9.46 -1.28
CA ARG A 266 12.36 -9.19 -0.20
C ARG A 266 12.93 -8.26 0.87
N ILE A 267 14.21 -8.40 1.22
CA ILE A 267 14.87 -7.52 2.20
C ILE A 267 14.97 -6.09 1.66
N ALA A 268 15.29 -5.91 0.39
CA ALA A 268 15.35 -4.60 -0.26
C ALA A 268 13.96 -3.96 -0.37
N TYR A 269 12.95 -4.75 -0.74
CA TYR A 269 11.57 -4.28 -0.86
C TYR A 269 10.98 -3.90 0.50
N ASN A 270 11.23 -4.69 1.54
CA ASN A 270 10.78 -4.36 2.89
C ASN A 270 11.56 -3.17 3.50
N LEU A 271 12.81 -2.91 3.08
CA LEU A 271 13.54 -1.72 3.50
C LEU A 271 12.78 -0.42 3.14
N PHE A 272 12.10 -0.37 1.98
CA PHE A 272 11.27 0.79 1.62
C PHE A 272 10.19 1.06 2.68
N HIS A 273 9.44 0.03 3.08
CA HIS A 273 8.40 0.18 4.10
C HIS A 273 8.99 0.48 5.47
N LEU A 274 10.13 -0.13 5.85
CA LEU A 274 10.82 0.20 7.10
C LEU A 274 11.24 1.67 7.16
N LEU A 275 11.79 2.21 6.06
CA LEU A 275 12.17 3.63 5.98
C LEU A 275 10.93 4.53 6.05
N ASN A 276 9.83 4.16 5.39
CA ASN A 276 8.56 4.88 5.48
C ASN A 276 8.05 4.91 6.94
N HIS A 277 8.09 3.78 7.64
CA HIS A 277 7.70 3.71 9.04
C HIS A 277 8.66 4.48 9.95
N ALA A 278 9.96 4.48 9.67
CA ALA A 278 10.93 5.30 10.38
C ALA A 278 10.64 6.81 10.18
N ASN A 279 10.26 7.24 8.98
CA ASN A 279 9.87 8.62 8.69
C ASN A 279 8.60 9.04 9.44
N LEU A 280 7.61 8.15 9.56
CA LEU A 280 6.32 8.46 10.18
C LEU A 280 6.31 8.30 11.70
N PHE A 281 7.07 7.32 12.23
CA PHE A 281 6.96 6.86 13.62
C PHE A 281 8.29 6.82 14.38
N GLY A 282 9.43 6.87 13.68
CA GLY A 282 10.75 6.78 14.29
C GLY A 282 10.96 5.49 15.09
N GLY A 283 11.61 5.60 16.26
CA GLY A 283 11.71 4.51 17.23
C GLY A 283 12.42 3.26 16.70
N SER A 284 11.85 2.08 16.99
CA SER A 284 12.44 0.78 16.63
C SER A 284 12.63 0.59 15.13
N TYR A 285 11.85 1.26 14.28
CA TYR A 285 11.99 1.19 12.83
C TYR A 285 13.34 1.70 12.34
N ILE A 286 13.93 2.70 13.01
CA ILE A 286 15.27 3.22 12.68
C ILE A 286 16.32 2.11 12.88
N ALA A 287 16.23 1.36 13.98
CA ALA A 287 17.14 0.25 14.23
C ALA A 287 16.96 -0.88 13.19
N SER A 288 15.70 -1.19 12.83
CA SER A 288 15.38 -2.18 11.78
C SER A 288 15.93 -1.77 10.40
N CYS A 289 15.84 -0.49 10.02
CA CYS A 289 16.46 0.01 8.79
C CYS A 289 17.97 -0.25 8.78
N GLY A 290 18.67 0.09 9.86
CA GLY A 290 20.11 -0.15 9.97
C GLY A 290 20.49 -1.63 9.87
N ALA A 291 19.70 -2.53 10.45
CA ALA A 291 19.92 -3.97 10.34
C ALA A 291 19.72 -4.45 8.89
N SER A 292 18.65 -4.00 8.24
CA SER A 292 18.33 -4.34 6.85
C SER A 292 19.41 -3.84 5.88
N ILE A 293 19.92 -2.61 6.07
CA ILE A 293 21.02 -2.04 5.27
C ILE A 293 22.27 -2.91 5.37
N ARG A 294 22.70 -3.28 6.58
CA ARG A 294 23.87 -4.15 6.79
C ARG A 294 23.68 -5.52 6.17
N GLN A 295 22.49 -6.11 6.30
CA GLN A 295 22.19 -7.41 5.69
C GLN A 295 22.25 -7.35 4.16
N LEU A 296 21.69 -6.31 3.55
CA LEU A 296 21.76 -6.12 2.10
C LEU A 296 23.21 -5.97 1.62
N LEU A 297 24.04 -5.20 2.32
CA LEU A 297 25.45 -5.06 1.96
C LEU A 297 26.25 -6.38 2.08
N GLN A 298 25.84 -7.29 2.97
CA GLN A 298 26.43 -8.64 3.02
C GLN A 298 26.01 -9.50 1.82
N ILE A 299 24.77 -9.35 1.33
CA ILE A 299 24.27 -10.03 0.14
C ILE A 299 24.92 -9.47 -1.12
N LEU A 300 25.11 -8.14 -1.17
CA LEU A 300 25.67 -7.39 -2.29
C LEU A 300 27.20 -7.35 -2.27
N ARG A 301 27.86 -8.29 -1.58
CA ARG A 301 29.31 -8.41 -1.61
C ARG A 301 29.77 -8.63 -3.06
N PRO A 302 30.87 -7.97 -3.47
CA PRO A 302 31.42 -8.08 -4.82
C PRO A 302 31.84 -9.51 -5.18
#